data_AF-U5YE37-F1
#
_entry.id   AF-U5YE37-F1
#
_cell.length_a   1.000
_cell.length_b   1.000
_cell.length_c   1.000
_cell.angle_alpha   90.00
_cell.angle_beta   90.00
_cell.angle_gamma   90.00
#
_symmetry.space_group_name_H-M   'P 1'
#
loop_
_entity.id
_entity.type
_entity.pdbx_description
1 polymer ?
#
loop_
_entity_poly.entity_id
_entity_poly.type
_entity_poly.pdbx_seq_one_letter_code
_entity_poly.pdbx_strand_id
1 'polypeptide(L)'
;MIYKTPPWILGTLLGDGHIDPFGRLFIEHSIKQKAYFFHKFFKLEHMKVLSANYKVICRTQIHSKTKKAYTTFCVRSQRVFQIERKFFIPKKKSEFL
;
A
#
# COMPACT_ATOMS: atom_id res chain seq x y z
N MET A 1 -17.04 -14.19 -4.59
CA MET A 1 -17.26 -12.73 -4.71
C MET A 1 -16.21 -12.18 -5.67
N ILE A 2 -16.61 -11.74 -6.87
CA ILE A 2 -15.68 -11.15 -7.85
C ILE A 2 -15.41 -9.71 -7.40
N TYR A 3 -14.20 -9.47 -6.88
CA TYR A 3 -13.76 -8.13 -6.52
C TYR A 3 -13.50 -7.33 -7.79
N LYS A 4 -14.27 -6.25 -8.01
CA LYS A 4 -14.02 -5.30 -9.09
C LYS A 4 -13.14 -4.18 -8.56
N THR A 5 -11.95 -4.05 -9.13
CA THR A 5 -10.97 -3.02 -8.77
C THR A 5 -11.53 -1.61 -9.00
N PRO A 6 -11.66 -0.78 -7.96
CA PRO A 6 -12.03 0.61 -8.15
C PRO A 6 -10.91 1.39 -8.85
N PRO A 7 -11.21 2.38 -9.71
CA PRO A 7 -10.19 3.15 -10.43
C PRO A 7 -9.13 3.80 -9.53
N TRP A 8 -9.51 4.21 -8.31
CA TRP A 8 -8.59 4.84 -7.37
C TRP A 8 -7.49 3.90 -6.86
N ILE A 9 -7.72 2.57 -6.88
CA ILE A 9 -6.69 1.57 -6.56
C ILE A 9 -5.62 1.58 -7.65
N LEU A 10 -6.03 1.58 -8.92
CA LEU A 10 -5.08 1.67 -10.04
C LEU A 10 -4.30 2.98 -10.00
N GLY A 11 -4.98 4.11 -9.73
CA GLY A 11 -4.31 5.39 -9.54
C GLY A 11 -3.31 5.39 -8.38
N THR A 12 -3.64 4.69 -7.29
CA THR A 12 -2.71 4.50 -6.16
C THR A 12 -1.51 3.65 -6.56
N LEU A 13 -1.70 2.54 -7.26
CA LEU A 13 -0.62 1.66 -7.73
C LEU A 13 0.29 2.30 -8.78
N LEU A 14 -0.23 3.22 -9.58
CA LEU A 14 0.54 3.99 -10.56
C LEU A 14 1.30 5.17 -9.93
N GLY A 15 0.88 5.60 -8.74
CA GLY A 15 1.46 6.75 -8.04
C GLY A 15 2.36 6.34 -6.89
N ASP A 16 1.77 6.25 -5.71
CA ASP A 16 2.45 6.24 -4.40
C ASP A 16 2.20 4.97 -3.57
N GLY A 17 1.35 4.07 -4.05
CA GLY A 17 1.16 2.75 -3.49
C GLY A 17 2.04 1.72 -4.18
N HIS A 18 2.32 0.63 -3.46
CA HIS A 18 2.99 -0.52 -4.04
C HIS A 18 2.22 -1.80 -3.76
N ILE A 19 2.29 -2.75 -4.68
CA ILE A 19 1.73 -4.09 -4.51
C ILE A 19 2.85 -5.09 -4.30
N ASP A 20 2.67 -6.01 -3.36
CA ASP A 20 3.62 -7.10 -3.13
C ASP A 20 3.33 -8.33 -4.02
N PRO A 21 4.27 -9.29 -4.12
CA PRO A 21 4.06 -10.53 -4.85
C PRO A 21 2.90 -11.40 -4.34
N PHE A 22 2.33 -11.09 -3.17
CA PHE A 22 1.16 -11.78 -2.64
C PHE A 22 -0.14 -11.05 -2.92
N GLY A 23 -0.13 -9.97 -3.72
CA GLY A 23 -1.32 -9.19 -4.03
C GLY A 23 -1.84 -8.38 -2.84
N ARG A 24 -0.95 -7.93 -1.96
CA ARG A 24 -1.27 -6.95 -0.91
C ARG A 24 -0.87 -5.57 -1.39
N LEU A 25 -1.79 -4.63 -1.29
CA LEU A 25 -1.54 -3.21 -1.50
C LEU A 25 -0.97 -2.60 -0.22
N PHE A 26 0.08 -1.81 -0.37
CA PHE A 26 0.70 -1.03 0.66
C PHE A 26 0.57 0.44 0.32
N ILE A 27 0.24 1.25 1.32
CA ILE A 27 0.13 2.68 1.22
C ILE A 27 1.02 3.26 2.31
N GLU A 28 1.96 4.12 1.90
CA GLU A 28 2.88 4.80 2.80
C GLU A 28 2.95 6.28 2.46
N HIS A 29 2.77 7.13 3.46
CA HIS A 29 2.75 8.59 3.28
C HIS A 29 3.47 9.29 4.42
N SER A 30 4.09 10.43 4.11
CA SER A 30 4.66 11.32 5.13
C SER A 30 3.61 11.75 6.15
N ILE A 31 4.02 11.95 7.40
CA ILE A 31 3.19 12.56 8.45
C ILE A 31 2.59 13.91 8.02
N LYS A 32 3.27 14.67 7.14
CA LYS A 32 2.77 15.92 6.56
C LYS A 32 1.53 15.73 5.67
N GLN A 33 1.33 14.52 5.14
CA GLN A 33 0.20 14.13 4.29
C GLN A 33 -0.82 13.25 5.06
N LYS A 34 -0.91 13.43 6.39
CA LYS A 34 -1.80 12.65 7.27
C LYS A 34 -3.23 12.54 6.74
N ALA A 35 -3.84 13.65 6.34
CA ALA A 35 -5.22 13.66 5.84
C ALA A 35 -5.40 12.80 4.58
N TYR A 36 -4.45 12.87 3.65
CA TYR A 36 -4.47 12.06 2.43
C TYR A 36 -4.27 10.57 2.71
N PHE A 37 -3.38 10.23 3.65
CA PHE A 37 -3.22 8.88 4.14
C PHE A 37 -4.53 8.32 4.72
N PHE A 38 -5.15 9.05 5.66
CA PHE A 38 -6.37 8.60 6.31
C PHE A 38 -7.54 8.49 5.33
N HIS A 39 -7.63 9.37 4.33
CA HIS A 39 -8.61 9.26 3.24
C HIS A 39 -8.50 7.91 2.49
N LYS A 40 -7.28 7.52 2.07
CA LYS A 40 -7.07 6.22 1.42
C LYS A 40 -7.30 5.04 2.36
N PHE A 41 -6.85 5.17 3.59
CA PHE A 41 -7.05 4.17 4.64
C PHE A 41 -8.55 3.87 4.85
N PHE A 42 -9.38 4.89 5.02
CA PHE A 42 -10.83 4.71 5.19
C PHE A 42 -11.49 4.10 3.95
N LYS A 43 -11.02 4.43 2.74
CA LYS A 43 -11.48 3.75 1.53
C LYS A 43 -11.15 2.26 1.53
N LEU A 44 -9.93 1.86 1.94
CA LEU A 44 -9.57 0.45 2.10
C LEU A 44 -10.40 -0.25 3.18
N GLU A 45 -10.64 0.43 4.30
CA GLU A 45 -11.45 -0.08 5.40
C GLU A 45 -12.90 -0.33 4.97
N HIS A 46 -13.52 0.66 4.30
CA HIS A 46 -14.90 0.55 3.82
C HIS A 46 -15.06 -0.58 2.80
N MET A 47 -14.04 -0.81 1.98
CA MET A 47 -13.99 -1.95 1.06
C MET A 47 -13.73 -3.30 1.74
N LYS A 48 -13.51 -3.31 3.06
CA LYS A 48 -13.22 -4.49 3.88
C LYS A 48 -12.01 -5.29 3.38
N VAL A 49 -11.03 -4.60 2.78
CA VAL A 49 -9.80 -5.22 2.25
C VAL A 49 -8.63 -5.13 3.22
N LEU A 50 -8.80 -4.53 4.41
CA LEU A 50 -7.80 -4.54 5.47
C LEU A 50 -7.94 -5.81 6.32
N SER A 51 -6.82 -6.35 6.84
CA SER A 51 -6.87 -7.54 7.71
C SER A 51 -7.65 -7.26 8.99
N ALA A 52 -8.34 -8.23 9.59
CA ALA A 52 -9.07 -8.01 10.86
C ALA A 52 -8.21 -7.36 11.97
N ASN A 53 -6.90 -7.67 11.98
CA ASN A 53 -5.93 -7.11 12.91
C ASN A 53 -5.01 -6.08 12.25
N TYR A 54 -5.51 -5.30 11.28
CA TYR A 54 -4.71 -4.28 10.63
C TYR A 54 -4.27 -3.24 11.68
N LYS A 55 -3.05 -2.71 11.53
CA LYS A 55 -2.56 -1.60 12.34
C LYS A 55 -1.98 -0.55 11.40
N VAL A 56 -2.39 0.70 11.58
CA VAL A 56 -1.65 1.84 11.00
C VAL A 56 -0.34 1.93 11.77
N ILE A 57 0.78 1.78 11.06
CA ILE A 57 2.10 1.85 11.65
C ILE A 57 2.65 3.24 11.40
N CYS A 58 3.05 3.93 12.47
CA CYS A 58 3.87 5.13 12.36
C CYS A 58 5.35 4.71 12.44
N ARG A 59 6.14 5.02 11.41
CA ARG A 59 7.57 4.68 11.37
C ARG A 59 8.38 5.96 11.19
N THR A 60 9.46 6.08 11.96
CA THR A 60 10.46 7.12 11.75
C THR A 60 11.74 6.47 11.27
N GLN A 61 12.24 6.92 10.12
CA GLN A 61 13.50 6.45 9.53
C GLN A 61 14.47 7.61 9.44
N ILE A 62 15.74 7.33 9.72
CA ILE A 62 16.82 8.32 9.55
C ILE A 62 17.47 8.03 8.21
N HIS A 63 17.41 9.01 7.30
CA HIS A 63 18.03 8.87 6.00
C HIS A 63 19.55 8.89 6.15
N SER A 64 20.22 7.81 5.75
CA SER A 64 21.63 7.54 6.06
C SER A 64 22.58 8.65 5.59
N LYS A 65 22.31 9.22 4.41
CA LYS A 65 23.15 10.25 3.77
C LYS A 65 22.93 11.66 4.32
N THR A 66 21.68 12.02 4.62
CA THR A 66 21.33 13.40 5.00
C THR A 66 21.16 13.57 6.51
N LYS A 67 21.15 12.47 7.26
CA LYS A 67 20.86 12.39 8.71
C LYS A 67 19.52 13.01 9.12
N LYS A 68 18.65 13.28 8.14
CA LYS A 68 17.29 13.80 8.39
C LYS A 68 16.37 12.65 8.78
N ALA A 69 15.54 12.88 9.79
CA ALA A 69 14.47 11.97 10.18
C ALA A 69 13.22 12.21 9.31
N TYR A 70 12.62 11.12 8.84
CA TYR A 70 11.37 11.11 8.08
C TYR A 70 10.38 10.21 8.78
N THR A 71 9.23 10.76 9.13
CA THR A 71 8.13 10.00 9.74
C THR A 71 7.03 9.76 8.73
N THR A 72 6.62 8.49 8.59
CA THR A 72 5.57 8.05 7.67
C THR A 72 4.49 7.25 8.41
N PHE A 73 3.27 7.32 7.90
CA PHE A 73 2.21 6.38 8.21
C PHE A 73 2.19 5.30 7.14
N CYS A 74 2.00 4.05 7.55
CA CYS A 74 1.98 2.88 6.68
C CYS A 74 0.79 1.98 7.03
N VAL A 75 0.12 1.46 6.01
CA VAL A 75 -0.90 0.42 6.13
C VAL A 75 -0.80 -0.56 4.97
N ARG A 76 -1.25 -1.79 5.20
CA ARG A 76 -1.25 -2.87 4.21
C ARG A 76 -2.60 -3.58 4.18
N SER A 77 -3.05 -3.93 2.97
CA SER A 77 -4.26 -4.73 2.76
C SER A 77 -4.05 -6.23 2.97
N GLN A 78 -5.15 -6.98 2.93
CA GLN A 78 -5.16 -8.42 2.73
C GLN A 78 -4.71 -8.78 1.29
N ARG A 79 -4.55 -10.08 1.02
CA ARG A 79 -4.09 -10.66 -0.27
C ARG A 79 -5.19 -10.69 -1.34
N VAL A 80 -5.88 -9.57 -1.54
CA VAL A 80 -7.08 -9.51 -2.39
C VAL A 80 -6.81 -8.99 -3.81
N PHE A 81 -5.69 -8.30 -4.03
CA PHE A 81 -5.37 -7.64 -5.30
C PHE A 81 -4.60 -8.55 -6.27
N GLN A 82 -5.03 -9.80 -6.45
CA GLN A 82 -4.31 -10.78 -7.27
C GLN A 82 -4.34 -10.45 -8.77
N ILE A 83 -5.40 -9.77 -9.22
CA ILE A 83 -5.56 -9.41 -10.62
C ILE A 83 -4.58 -8.29 -10.97
N GLU A 84 -4.59 -7.22 -10.16
CA GLU A 84 -3.70 -6.07 -10.24
C GLU A 84 -2.24 -6.51 -10.16
N ARG A 85 -1.93 -7.40 -9.22
CA ARG A 85 -0.58 -7.98 -9.08
C ARG A 85 -0.04 -8.51 -10.42
N LYS A 86 -0.86 -9.19 -11.23
CA LYS A 86 -0.42 -9.73 -12.54
C LYS A 86 -0.02 -8.65 -13.54
N PHE A 87 -0.61 -7.45 -13.42
CA PHE A 87 -0.30 -6.33 -14.30
C PHE A 87 0.95 -5.56 -13.84
N PHE A 88 1.16 -5.43 -12.53
CA PHE A 88 2.26 -4.61 -11.97
C PHE A 88 3.53 -5.41 -11.61
N ILE A 89 3.42 -6.72 -11.39
CA ILE A 89 4.57 -7.59 -11.08
C ILE A 89 4.74 -8.62 -12.20
N PRO A 90 5.71 -8.44 -13.10
CA PRO A 90 5.97 -9.40 -14.17
C PRO A 90 6.49 -10.73 -13.59
N LYS A 91 6.03 -11.86 -14.18
CA LYS A 91 6.38 -13.23 -13.75
C LYS A 91 7.88 -13.50 -13.63
N LYS A 92 8.74 -12.83 -14.41
CA LYS A 92 10.21 -13.01 -14.35
C LYS A 92 10.87 -12.39 -13.11
N LYS A 93 10.18 -11.52 -12.36
CA LYS A 93 10.71 -10.95 -11.11
C LYS A 93 10.53 -11.86 -9.88
N SER A 94 9.69 -12.91 -9.97
CA SER A 94 9.46 -13.86 -8.87
C SER A 94 10.42 -15.04 -8.85
N GLU A 95 11.33 -15.16 -9.82
CA GLU A 95 12.39 -16.19 -9.84
C GLU A 95 13.65 -15.79 -9.06
N PHE A 96 13.70 -14.55 -8.55
CA PHE A 96 14.86 -14.00 -7.82
C PHE A 96 14.54 -13.64 -6.36
N LEU A 97 13.45 -14.16 -5.78
CA LEU A 97 13.08 -14.00 -4.37
C LEU A 97 12.93 -15.35 -3.67
#